data_AF-A0AAJ2G2Y5-F1
#
_entry.id   AF-A0AAJ2G2Y5-F1
#
_cell.length_a   1.000
_cell.length_b   1.000
_cell.length_c   1.000
_cell.angle_alpha   90.00
_cell.angle_beta   90.00
_cell.angle_gamma   90.00
#
_symmetry.space_group_name_H-M   'P 1'
#
loop_
_entity.id
_entity.type
_entity.pdbx_description
1 polymer ?
#
loop_
_entity_poly.entity_id
_entity_poly.type
_entity_poly.pdbx_seq_one_letter_code
_entity_poly.pdbx_strand_id
1 'polypeptide(L)'
;MDTLETSTTVAAILNDEVSYQRQLIKNFFQKDSGSEMIESLNTLIEAYLFTENLTRVTPEMREHIVNQLRVATLIAKLEASNDDIAKRSPPL
;
A
#
# COMPACT_ATOMS: atom_id res chain seq x y z
N MET A 1 -22.27 -0.40 -45.64
CA MET A 1 -21.08 0.16 -44.97
C MET A 1 -21.26 0.29 -43.45
N ASP A 2 -22.44 -0.01 -42.87
CA ASP A 2 -22.66 0.12 -41.41
C ASP A 2 -22.08 -1.02 -40.57
N THR A 3 -22.14 -2.27 -41.05
CA THR A 3 -21.82 -3.46 -40.22
C THR A 3 -20.36 -3.55 -39.79
N LEU A 4 -19.43 -3.00 -40.57
CA LEU A 4 -18.00 -3.01 -40.26
C LEU A 4 -17.65 -1.98 -39.17
N GLU A 5 -18.31 -0.82 -39.20
CA GLU A 5 -18.14 0.20 -38.15
C GLU A 5 -18.73 -0.29 -36.84
N THR A 6 -19.92 -0.90 -36.86
CA THR A 6 -20.55 -1.45 -35.64
C THR A 6 -19.70 -2.53 -34.98
N SER A 7 -19.09 -3.45 -35.75
CA SER A 7 -18.18 -4.46 -35.21
C SER A 7 -16.91 -3.85 -34.59
N THR A 8 -16.40 -2.76 -35.16
CA THR A 8 -15.20 -2.09 -34.66
C THR A 8 -15.49 -1.34 -33.36
N THR A 9 -16.66 -0.70 -33.23
CA THR A 9 -17.09 -0.04 -31.99
C THR A 9 -17.34 -1.04 -30.87
N VAL A 10 -17.99 -2.17 -31.16
CA VAL A 10 -18.24 -3.23 -30.17
C VAL A 10 -16.94 -3.86 -29.67
N ALA A 11 -15.96 -4.08 -30.56
CA ALA A 11 -14.64 -4.57 -30.18
C ALA A 11 -13.87 -3.59 -29.28
N ALA A 12 -13.98 -2.28 -29.54
CA ALA A 12 -13.35 -1.24 -28.71
C ALA A 12 -13.96 -1.19 -27.30
N ILE A 13 -15.29 -1.25 -27.18
CA ILE A 13 -16.01 -1.26 -25.89
C ILE A 13 -15.66 -2.52 -25.08
N LEU A 14 -15.63 -3.69 -25.73
CA LEU A 14 -15.23 -4.94 -25.08
C LEU A 14 -13.79 -4.90 -24.58
N ASN A 15 -12.88 -4.28 -25.34
CA ASN A 15 -11.49 -4.17 -24.93
C ASN A 15 -11.31 -3.21 -23.74
N ASP A 16 -12.10 -2.14 -23.69
CA ASP A 16 -12.09 -1.18 -22.57
C ASP A 16 -12.67 -1.79 -21.28
N GLU A 17 -13.77 -2.55 -21.40
CA GLU A 17 -14.34 -3.32 -20.27
C GLU A 17 -13.38 -4.40 -19.76
N VAL A 18 -12.71 -5.13 -20.66
CA VAL A 18 -11.70 -6.13 -20.27
C VAL A 18 -10.48 -5.46 -19.62
N SER A 19 -10.08 -4.28 -20.08
CA SER A 19 -9.02 -3.47 -19.48
C SER A 19 -9.40 -3.00 -18.07
N TYR A 20 -10.63 -2.51 -17.90
CA TYR A 20 -11.18 -2.09 -16.62
C TYR A 20 -11.23 -3.26 -15.63
N GLN A 21 -11.77 -4.41 -16.03
CA GLN A 21 -11.80 -5.61 -15.18
C GLN A 21 -10.39 -6.07 -14.80
N ARG A 22 -9.44 -6.02 -15.72
CA ARG A 22 -8.04 -6.36 -15.44
C ARG A 22 -7.42 -5.39 -14.44
N GLN A 23 -7.69 -4.10 -14.54
CA GLN A 23 -7.25 -3.11 -13.55
C GLN A 23 -7.90 -3.36 -12.18
N LEU A 24 -9.20 -3.66 -12.15
CA LEU A 24 -9.92 -3.96 -10.91
C LEU A 24 -9.31 -5.18 -10.19
N ILE A 25 -9.10 -6.27 -10.93
CA ILE A 25 -8.46 -7.50 -10.42
C ILE A 25 -7.05 -7.18 -9.93
N LYS A 26 -6.27 -6.42 -10.71
CA LYS A 26 -4.91 -6.03 -10.34
C LYS A 26 -4.89 -5.22 -9.05
N ASN A 27 -5.80 -4.26 -8.89
CA ASN A 27 -5.89 -3.43 -7.69
C ASN A 27 -6.37 -4.24 -6.49
N PHE A 28 -7.29 -5.19 -6.67
CA PHE A 28 -7.80 -6.05 -5.60
C PHE A 28 -6.74 -7.00 -5.04
N PHE A 29 -5.91 -7.58 -5.91
CA PHE A 29 -4.80 -8.46 -5.52
C PHE A 29 -3.48 -7.71 -5.28
N GLN A 30 -3.50 -6.38 -5.37
CA GLN A 30 -2.32 -5.59 -5.08
C GLN A 30 -2.03 -5.73 -3.58
N LYS A 31 -0.79 -6.11 -3.27
CA LYS A 31 -0.34 -6.18 -1.89
C LYS A 31 -0.26 -4.77 -1.32
N ASP A 32 -0.64 -4.62 -0.05
CA ASP A 32 -0.42 -3.39 0.71
C ASP A 32 1.03 -2.95 0.58
N SER A 33 1.24 -1.64 0.45
CA SER A 33 2.58 -1.06 0.44
C SER A 33 3.30 -1.37 1.75
N GLY A 34 4.64 -1.38 1.72
CA GLY A 34 5.45 -1.60 2.93
C GLY A 34 5.11 -0.61 4.04
N SER A 35 4.78 0.64 3.69
CA SER A 35 4.29 1.66 4.62
C SER A 35 2.95 1.30 5.28
N GLU A 36 1.98 0.82 4.51
CA GLU A 36 0.65 0.43 5.04
C GLU A 36 0.75 -0.80 5.95
N MET A 37 1.60 -1.76 5.60
CA MET A 37 1.91 -2.91 6.45
C MET A 37 2.54 -2.49 7.79
N ILE A 38 3.49 -1.56 7.75
CA ILE A 38 4.18 -1.08 8.96
C ILE A 38 3.24 -0.24 9.83
N GLU A 39 2.37 0.58 9.24
CA GLU A 39 1.33 1.29 9.98
C GLU A 39 0.35 0.32 10.67
N SER A 40 -0.08 -0.72 9.95
CA SER A 40 -0.96 -1.76 10.52
C SER A 40 -0.29 -2.50 11.69
N LEU A 41 1.01 -2.81 11.56
CA LEU A 41 1.81 -3.41 12.62
C LEU A 41 1.94 -2.49 13.84
N ASN A 42 2.17 -1.19 13.62
CA ASN A 42 2.22 -0.21 14.69
C ASN A 42 0.90 -0.15 15.47
N THR A 43 -0.23 -0.07 14.76
CA THR A 43 -1.55 -0.04 15.41
C THR A 43 -1.80 -1.30 16.24
N LEU A 44 -1.43 -2.48 15.72
CA LEU A 44 -1.59 -3.74 16.46
C LEU A 44 -0.70 -3.81 17.70
N ILE A 45 0.55 -3.38 17.59
CA ILE A 45 1.49 -3.38 18.72
C ILE A 45 1.08 -2.33 19.76
N GLU A 46 0.65 -1.13 19.34
CA GLU A 46 0.09 -0.13 20.25
C GLU A 46 -1.13 -0.69 20.98
N ALA A 47 -2.11 -1.25 20.25
CA ALA A 47 -3.30 -1.85 20.86
C ALA A 47 -2.94 -2.94 21.88
N TYR A 48 -1.96 -3.79 21.58
CA TYR A 48 -1.47 -4.80 22.51
C TYR A 48 -0.79 -4.18 23.73
N LEU A 49 0.15 -3.27 23.52
CA LEU A 49 0.94 -2.61 24.56
C LEU A 49 0.08 -1.80 25.54
N PHE A 50 -1.03 -1.23 25.08
CA PHE A 50 -1.96 -0.46 25.93
C PHE A 50 -3.04 -1.31 26.61
N THR A 51 -3.02 -2.65 26.47
CA THR A 51 -3.92 -3.51 27.26
C THR A 51 -3.54 -3.50 28.75
N GLU A 52 -4.56 -3.51 29.63
CA GLU A 52 -4.40 -3.34 31.09
C GLU A 52 -3.61 -4.47 31.79
N ASN A 53 -3.41 -5.60 31.12
CA ASN A 53 -2.85 -6.82 31.71
C ASN A 53 -1.37 -7.09 31.38
N LEU A 54 -0.64 -6.14 30.78
CA LEU A 54 0.79 -6.32 30.52
C LEU A 54 1.62 -6.18 31.81
N THR A 55 1.79 -7.30 32.50
CA THR A 55 2.53 -7.40 33.77
C THR A 55 4.06 -7.31 33.60
N ARG A 56 4.58 -7.42 32.38
CA ARG A 56 6.03 -7.55 32.10
C ARG A 56 6.64 -6.41 31.29
N VAL A 57 5.86 -5.38 30.96
CA VAL A 57 6.35 -4.23 30.19
C VAL A 57 6.12 -3.00 31.05
N THR A 58 7.22 -2.38 31.47
CA THR A 58 7.14 -1.13 32.23
C THR A 58 6.63 0.00 31.31
N PRO A 59 6.08 1.09 31.88
CA PRO A 59 5.67 2.25 31.11
C PRO A 59 6.79 2.81 30.20
N GLU A 60 8.03 2.80 30.67
CA GLU A 60 9.20 3.28 29.91
C GLU A 60 9.53 2.36 28.73
N MET A 61 9.41 1.04 28.92
CA MET A 61 9.55 0.08 27.82
C MET A 61 8.45 0.26 26.77
N ARG A 62 7.22 0.59 27.21
CA ARG A 62 6.10 0.87 26.32
C ARG A 62 6.39 2.07 25.42
N GLU A 63 6.86 3.17 26.02
CA GLU A 63 7.23 4.39 25.28
C GLU A 63 8.38 4.14 24.32
N HIS A 64 9.40 3.38 24.76
CA HIS A 64 10.54 3.03 23.91
C HIS A 64 10.10 2.22 22.68
N ILE A 65 9.25 1.20 22.85
CA ILE A 65 8.77 0.38 21.73
C ILE A 65 7.98 1.22 20.75
N VAL A 66 7.07 2.08 21.23
CA VAL A 66 6.29 2.99 20.36
C VAL A 66 7.21 3.92 19.57
N ASN A 67 8.26 4.46 20.19
CA ASN A 67 9.21 5.31 19.49
C ASN A 67 10.01 4.55 18.42
N GLN A 68 10.45 3.33 18.68
CA GLN A 68 11.12 2.49 17.68
C GLN A 68 10.21 2.20 16.48
N LEU A 69 8.93 1.93 16.73
CA LEU A 69 7.92 1.70 15.71
C LEU A 69 7.68 2.93 14.82
N ARG A 70 7.63 4.12 15.42
CA ARG A 70 7.56 5.39 14.67
C ARG A 70 8.79 5.61 13.80
N VAL A 71 9.98 5.29 14.29
CA VAL A 71 11.22 5.38 13.50
C VAL A 71 11.20 4.39 12.34
N ALA A 72 10.78 3.14 12.55
CA ALA A 72 10.64 2.16 11.49
C ALA A 72 9.67 2.61 10.40
N THR A 73 8.55 3.24 10.80
CA THR A 73 7.57 3.82 9.87
C THR A 73 8.14 4.96 9.06
N LEU A 74 8.92 5.84 9.71
CA LEU A 74 9.59 6.94 9.03
C LEU A 74 10.58 6.44 8.00
N ILE A 75 11.40 5.42 8.33
CA ILE A 75 12.37 4.81 7.41
C ILE A 75 11.65 4.23 6.19
N ALA A 76 10.57 3.47 6.40
CA ALA A 76 9.80 2.88 5.30
C ALA A 76 9.16 3.93 4.38
N LYS A 77 8.65 5.04 4.94
CA LYS A 77 8.12 6.16 4.16
C LYS A 77 9.21 6.87 3.36
N LEU A 78 10.42 6.99 3.91
CA LEU A 78 11.56 7.57 3.21
C LEU A 78 12.05 6.67 2.06
N GLU A 79 12.08 5.35 2.26
CA GLU A 79 12.40 4.39 1.20
C GLU A 79 11.41 4.48 0.04
N ALA A 80 10.10 4.47 0.33
CA ALA A 80 9.06 4.66 -0.68
C ALA A 80 9.20 5.99 -1.44
N SER A 81 9.53 7.07 -0.71
CA SER A 81 9.74 8.39 -1.31
C SER A 81 10.98 8.45 -2.21
N ASN A 82 12.07 7.75 -1.82
CA ASN A 82 13.29 7.68 -2.62
C ASN A 82 13.09 6.88 -3.91
N ASP A 83 12.34 5.77 -3.85
CA ASP A 83 11.98 4.98 -5.02
C ASP A 83 11.15 5.78 -6.03
N ASP A 84 10.24 6.63 -5.55
CA ASP A 84 9.45 7.52 -6.40
C ASP A 84 10.29 8.61 -7.06
N ILE A 85 11.33 9.12 -6.37
CA ILE A 85 12.30 10.07 -6.95
C ILE A 85 13.17 9.38 -8.02
N ALA A 86 13.63 8.15 -7.75
CA ALA A 86 14.44 7.39 -8.70
C ALA A 86 13.68 7.06 -9.99
N LYS A 87 12.39 6.70 -9.90
CA LYS A 87 11.52 6.44 -11.07
C LYS A 87 11.22 7.67 -11.92
N ARG A 88 11.32 8.88 -11.35
CA ARG A 88 11.06 10.15 -12.05
C ARG A 88 12.29 10.77 -12.72
N SER A 89 13.47 10.23 -12.47
CA SER A 89 14.70 10.70 -13.10
C SER A 89 14.83 10.07 -14.50
N PRO A 90 15.09 10.86 -15.57
CA PRO A 90 15.25 10.31 -16.91
C PRO A 90 16.50 9.44 -16.98
N PRO A 91 16.51 8.39 -17.83
CA PRO A 91 17.72 7.60 -18.04
C PRO A 91 18.81 8.51 -18.63
N LEU A 92 20.01 8.43 -18.05
CA LEU A 92 21.23 9.07 -18.58
C LEU A 92 21.59 8.49 -19.95
#